data_AF-G3AL21-F1
#
_entry.id   AF-G3AL21-F1
#
_cell.length_a   1.000
_cell.length_b   1.000
_cell.length_c   1.000
_cell.angle_alpha   90.00
_cell.angle_beta   90.00
_cell.angle_gamma   90.00
#
_symmetry.space_group_name_H-M   'P 1'
#
loop_
_entity.id
_entity.type
_entity.pdbx_description
1 polymer ?
#
loop_
_entity_poly.entity_id
_entity_poly.type
_entity_poly.pdbx_seq_one_letter_code
_entity_poly.pdbx_strand_id
1 'polypeptide(L)'
;MLLSGLFNIQYLISSLAESFVDSGSKINLHQNFHVNDHMQLPLLNTPDKTEALPVVIWHGLGDNYNSSGINEVKEIFDTIYPGIFVYSISLADDPSADQQRSLFGDANIDVDQICQTLANITELSHGFNAIGFSQGGVLLRGLIERCSNITVHNLITFGSPHLGVSELPMCKPRDWLCKARNNVLKRQVWLDKVQKNVIPAQYFRDPLQYEQYLKYSHFLADINNERDEKNATYKENFSKINKL
;
A
#
# COMPACT_ATOMS: atom_id res chain seq x y z
N MET A 1 27.59 -28.60 -8.17
CA MET A 1 26.11 -28.60 -8.20
C MET A 1 25.57 -27.54 -7.25
N LEU A 2 25.64 -26.25 -7.59
CA LEU A 2 25.09 -25.15 -6.75
C LEU A 2 24.34 -24.07 -7.56
N LEU A 3 24.28 -24.19 -8.89
CA LEU A 3 23.57 -23.23 -9.75
C LEU A 3 22.07 -23.55 -9.89
N SER A 4 21.63 -24.81 -9.71
CA SER A 4 20.22 -25.19 -9.92
C SER A 4 19.25 -24.70 -8.84
N GLY A 5 19.73 -24.36 -7.64
CA GLY A 5 18.87 -23.87 -6.55
C GLY A 5 18.47 -22.41 -6.69
N LEU A 6 19.36 -21.55 -7.21
CA LEU A 6 19.12 -20.11 -7.32
C LEU A 6 18.17 -19.76 -8.48
N PHE A 7 18.29 -20.46 -9.62
CA PHE A 7 17.36 -20.30 -10.76
C PHE A 7 15.91 -20.63 -10.37
N ASN A 8 15.70 -21.61 -9.49
CA ASN A 8 14.37 -22.03 -9.07
C ASN A 8 13.70 -20.97 -8.16
N ILE A 9 14.46 -20.34 -7.25
CA ILE A 9 13.88 -19.36 -6.34
C ILE A 9 13.56 -18.04 -7.05
N GLN A 10 14.40 -17.58 -7.99
CA GLN A 10 14.11 -16.36 -8.74
C GLN A 10 12.85 -16.53 -9.61
N TYR A 11 12.73 -17.67 -10.30
CA TYR A 11 11.53 -18.01 -11.07
C TYR A 11 10.27 -18.03 -10.20
N LEU A 12 10.38 -18.59 -8.99
CA LEU A 12 9.32 -18.61 -8.01
C LEU A 12 8.89 -17.20 -7.57
N ILE A 13 9.84 -16.32 -7.24
CA ILE A 13 9.56 -14.92 -6.88
C ILE A 13 8.79 -14.23 -8.00
N SER A 14 9.26 -14.37 -9.25
CA SER A 14 8.58 -13.80 -10.42
C SER A 14 7.18 -14.35 -10.61
N SER A 15 6.99 -15.67 -10.54
CA SER A 15 5.67 -16.31 -10.72
C SER A 15 4.66 -15.93 -9.63
N LEU A 16 5.12 -15.81 -8.38
CA LEU A 16 4.30 -15.33 -7.27
C LEU A 16 3.89 -13.88 -7.48
N ALA A 17 4.84 -13.03 -7.85
CA ALA A 17 4.61 -11.62 -8.10
C ALA A 17 3.58 -11.42 -9.22
N GLU A 18 3.74 -12.09 -10.36
CA GLU A 18 2.77 -12.07 -11.47
C GLU A 18 1.37 -12.51 -11.01
N SER A 19 1.28 -13.55 -10.18
CA SER A 19 0.00 -14.02 -9.66
C SER A 19 -0.72 -12.95 -8.83
N PHE A 20 0.01 -12.17 -8.03
CA PHE A 20 -0.58 -11.08 -7.26
C PHE A 20 -1.05 -9.93 -8.16
N VAL A 21 -0.33 -9.61 -9.23
CA VAL A 21 -0.76 -8.62 -10.22
C VAL A 21 -2.08 -9.04 -10.88
N ASP A 22 -2.20 -10.30 -11.30
CA ASP A 22 -3.45 -10.83 -11.89
C ASP A 22 -4.64 -10.81 -10.91
N SER A 23 -4.37 -10.85 -9.60
CA SER A 23 -5.41 -10.77 -8.56
C SER A 23 -5.81 -9.33 -8.22
N GLY A 24 -4.90 -8.38 -8.47
CA GLY A 24 -5.13 -6.96 -8.30
C GLY A 24 -6.06 -6.48 -9.41
N SER A 25 -7.35 -6.37 -9.10
CA SER A 25 -8.28 -5.64 -9.97
C SER A 25 -7.73 -4.22 -10.12
N LYS A 26 -7.30 -3.84 -11.33
CA LYS A 26 -7.02 -2.44 -11.65
C LYS A 26 -8.30 -1.68 -11.33
N ILE A 27 -8.28 -0.80 -10.33
CA ILE A 27 -9.37 0.15 -10.14
C ILE A 27 -9.32 1.03 -11.38
N ASN A 28 -10.28 0.80 -12.28
CA ASN A 28 -10.42 1.64 -13.44
C ASN A 28 -11.10 2.92 -12.96
N LEU A 29 -10.29 3.91 -12.59
CA LEU A 29 -10.78 5.24 -12.19
C LEU A 29 -11.53 5.96 -13.34
N HIS A 30 -11.55 5.38 -14.56
CA HIS A 30 -12.47 5.77 -15.64
C HIS A 30 -13.95 5.47 -15.37
N GLN A 31 -14.37 5.16 -14.15
CA GLN A 31 -15.74 5.51 -13.80
C GLN A 31 -15.82 7.03 -13.88
N ASN A 32 -16.38 7.52 -15.00
CA ASN A 32 -16.64 8.92 -15.28
C ASN A 32 -17.11 9.65 -14.03
N PHE A 33 -16.18 10.21 -13.25
CA PHE A 33 -16.44 11.37 -12.44
C PHE A 33 -16.61 12.51 -13.45
N HIS A 34 -17.76 12.49 -14.15
CA HIS A 34 -18.34 13.74 -14.59
C HIS A 34 -18.62 14.48 -13.29
N VAL A 35 -17.69 15.36 -12.92
CA VAL A 35 -18.05 16.53 -12.13
C VAL A 35 -19.12 17.21 -12.98
N ASN A 36 -20.38 16.88 -12.71
CA ASN A 36 -21.47 17.64 -13.28
C ASN A 36 -21.19 19.08 -12.85
N ASP A 37 -21.12 20.01 -13.80
CA ASP A 37 -21.09 21.47 -13.54
C ASP A 37 -22.31 21.95 -12.71
N HIS A 38 -23.19 21.03 -12.31
CA HIS A 38 -24.38 21.24 -11.49
C HIS A 38 -24.32 20.58 -10.11
N MET A 39 -23.25 19.88 -9.73
CA MET A 39 -23.03 19.56 -8.32
C MET A 39 -22.53 20.83 -7.65
N GLN A 40 -23.46 21.71 -7.27
CA GLN A 40 -23.19 22.73 -6.27
C GLN A 40 -22.74 21.98 -5.03
N LEU A 41 -21.42 21.84 -4.86
CA LEU A 41 -20.81 21.58 -3.56
C LEU A 41 -21.51 22.55 -2.60
N PRO A 42 -22.22 22.06 -1.57
CA PRO A 42 -22.92 22.95 -0.65
C PRO A 42 -21.88 23.94 -0.19
N LEU A 43 -22.09 25.24 -0.47
CA LEU A 43 -21.14 26.35 -0.30
C LEU A 43 -20.23 26.07 0.89
N LEU A 44 -19.14 25.34 0.64
CA LEU A 44 -18.11 25.13 1.62
C LEU A 44 -17.47 26.49 1.59
N ASN A 45 -17.66 27.26 2.67
CA ASN A 45 -16.82 28.41 2.93
C ASN A 45 -15.42 27.94 2.59
N THR A 46 -14.84 28.46 1.51
CA THR A 46 -13.47 28.13 1.12
C THR A 46 -12.66 28.45 2.36
N PRO A 47 -12.07 27.45 3.03
CA PRO A 47 -11.31 27.72 4.23
C PRO A 47 -10.26 28.75 3.82
N ASP A 48 -10.01 29.71 4.72
CA ASP A 48 -8.93 30.66 4.49
C ASP A 48 -7.67 29.86 4.13
N LYS A 49 -6.84 30.39 3.23
CA LYS A 49 -5.73 29.69 2.54
C LYS A 49 -4.70 29.08 3.52
N THR A 50 -4.85 29.39 4.80
CA THR A 50 -4.07 29.03 5.97
C THR A 50 -4.56 27.77 6.71
N GLU A 51 -5.69 27.15 6.35
CA GLU A 51 -6.27 26.01 7.13
C GLU A 51 -6.16 24.62 6.47
N ALA A 52 -5.86 24.51 5.17
CA ALA A 52 -5.79 23.21 4.51
C ALA A 52 -4.44 22.53 4.72
N LEU A 53 -4.43 21.39 5.43
CA LEU A 53 -3.23 20.58 5.60
C LEU A 53 -2.80 19.95 4.26
N PRO A 54 -1.49 19.80 4.01
CA PRO A 54 -0.98 19.04 2.87
C PRO A 54 -1.56 17.63 2.78
N VAL A 55 -1.51 17.04 1.58
CA VAL A 55 -1.97 15.68 1.32
C VAL A 55 -0.82 14.81 0.83
N VAL A 56 -0.64 13.65 1.45
CA VAL A 56 0.30 12.61 1.03
C VAL A 56 -0.49 11.44 0.45
N ILE A 57 -0.12 10.98 -0.74
CA ILE A 57 -0.80 9.90 -1.45
C ILE A 57 0.15 8.70 -1.59
N TRP A 58 -0.31 7.50 -1.26
CA TRP A 58 0.38 6.25 -1.61
C TRP A 58 -0.47 5.43 -2.58
N HIS A 59 0.04 5.23 -3.79
CA HIS A 59 -0.60 4.42 -4.81
C HIS A 59 -0.63 2.92 -4.45
N GLY A 60 -1.39 2.15 -5.23
CA GLY A 60 -1.54 0.71 -5.05
C GLY A 60 -0.57 -0.13 -5.88
N LEU A 61 -0.74 -1.45 -5.77
CA LEU A 61 -0.01 -2.46 -6.54
C LEU A 61 -0.19 -2.24 -8.05
N GLY A 62 0.92 -2.20 -8.78
CA GLY A 62 0.94 -2.05 -10.24
C GLY A 62 0.63 -0.64 -10.74
N ASP A 63 0.58 0.35 -9.85
CA ASP A 63 0.47 1.78 -10.17
C ASP A 63 1.80 2.51 -9.87
N ASN A 64 1.89 3.82 -10.06
CA ASN A 64 3.06 4.63 -9.72
C ASN A 64 2.69 6.06 -9.28
N TYR A 65 3.66 6.78 -8.72
CA TYR A 65 3.48 8.13 -8.18
C TYR A 65 2.97 9.20 -9.18
N ASN A 66 3.07 8.96 -10.48
CA ASN A 66 2.74 9.91 -11.55
C ASN A 66 1.76 9.33 -12.60
N SER A 67 0.94 8.36 -12.22
CA SER A 67 -0.08 7.81 -13.10
C SER A 67 -1.23 8.78 -13.33
N SER A 68 -2.04 8.54 -14.36
CA SER A 68 -3.19 9.41 -14.68
C SER A 68 -4.17 9.51 -13.51
N GLY A 69 -4.52 8.39 -12.87
CA GLY A 69 -5.44 8.38 -11.74
C GLY A 69 -4.91 9.15 -10.52
N ILE A 70 -3.60 9.06 -10.25
CA ILE A 70 -2.97 9.83 -9.17
C ILE A 70 -2.97 11.33 -9.50
N ASN A 71 -2.71 11.70 -10.76
CA ASN A 71 -2.74 13.10 -11.19
C ASN A 71 -4.16 13.67 -11.21
N GLU A 72 -5.18 12.91 -11.59
CA GLU A 72 -6.60 13.30 -11.47
C GLU A 72 -6.97 13.62 -10.01
N VAL A 73 -6.48 12.82 -9.04
CA VAL A 73 -6.69 13.11 -7.61
C VAL A 73 -6.01 14.41 -7.20
N LYS A 74 -4.79 14.69 -7.68
CA LYS A 74 -4.10 15.97 -7.42
C LYS A 74 -4.88 17.15 -7.99
N GLU A 75 -5.41 17.02 -9.21
CA GLU A 75 -6.21 18.06 -9.87
C GLU A 75 -7.50 18.36 -9.10
N ILE A 76 -8.16 17.34 -8.54
CA ILE A 76 -9.32 17.51 -7.66
C ILE A 76 -8.94 18.33 -6.42
N PHE A 77 -7.82 18.01 -5.77
CA PHE A 77 -7.36 18.77 -4.61
C PHE A 77 -7.01 20.21 -4.94
N ASP A 78 -6.31 20.46 -6.04
CA ASP A 78 -5.98 21.82 -6.47
C ASP A 78 -7.24 22.63 -6.85
N THR A 79 -8.27 21.97 -7.40
CA THR A 79 -9.56 22.62 -7.72
C THR A 79 -10.32 23.03 -6.46
N ILE A 80 -10.36 22.17 -5.43
CA ILE A 80 -11.11 22.41 -4.19
C ILE A 80 -10.32 23.34 -3.24
N TYR A 81 -8.99 23.18 -3.20
CA TYR A 81 -8.08 23.93 -2.34
C TYR A 81 -6.90 24.47 -3.16
N PRO A 82 -7.08 25.58 -3.91
CA PRO A 82 -6.04 26.11 -4.79
C PRO A 82 -4.71 26.39 -4.09
N GLY A 83 -3.64 25.73 -4.56
CA GLY A 83 -2.30 25.86 -4.01
C GLY A 83 -2.01 24.96 -2.79
N ILE A 84 -2.86 23.98 -2.49
CA ILE A 84 -2.57 22.93 -1.51
C ILE A 84 -1.34 22.11 -1.95
N PHE A 85 -0.48 21.77 -1.00
CA PHE A 85 0.65 20.88 -1.27
C PHE A 85 0.19 19.42 -1.30
N VAL A 86 0.37 18.75 -2.45
CA VAL A 86 0.09 17.32 -2.59
C VAL A 86 1.36 16.57 -2.98
N TYR A 87 1.79 15.66 -2.11
CA TYR A 87 2.93 14.80 -2.34
C TYR A 87 2.47 13.38 -2.69
N SER A 88 2.91 12.87 -3.83
CA SER A 88 2.70 11.48 -4.20
C SER A 88 3.96 10.69 -3.87
N ILE A 89 3.82 9.70 -2.99
CA ILE A 89 4.93 8.86 -2.55
C ILE A 89 5.50 8.12 -3.75
N SER A 90 6.83 8.19 -3.89
CA SER A 90 7.60 7.38 -4.82
C SER A 90 8.76 6.67 -4.10
N LEU A 91 9.03 5.44 -4.48
CA LEU A 91 10.18 4.63 -4.04
C LEU A 91 11.32 4.64 -5.07
N ALA A 92 11.08 5.22 -6.25
CA ALA A 92 12.07 5.43 -7.30
C ALA A 92 11.78 6.73 -8.09
N ASP A 93 12.80 7.28 -8.75
CA ASP A 93 12.69 8.52 -9.53
C ASP A 93 11.95 8.34 -10.87
N ASP A 94 11.94 7.12 -11.39
CA ASP A 94 11.28 6.74 -12.64
C ASP A 94 9.92 6.08 -12.34
N PRO A 95 8.81 6.53 -12.98
CA PRO A 95 7.48 5.93 -12.79
C PRO A 95 7.42 4.41 -13.05
N SER A 96 8.19 3.90 -14.01
CA SER A 96 8.23 2.46 -14.33
C SER A 96 8.92 1.67 -13.22
N ALA A 97 10.05 2.14 -12.72
CA ALA A 97 10.76 1.57 -11.59
C ALA A 97 9.91 1.64 -10.32
N ASP A 98 9.23 2.76 -10.06
CA ASP A 98 8.31 2.92 -8.92
C ASP A 98 7.14 1.92 -8.98
N GLN A 99 6.58 1.71 -10.17
CA GLN A 99 5.61 0.65 -10.40
C GLN A 99 6.17 -0.74 -10.07
N GLN A 100 7.41 -1.04 -10.46
CA GLN A 100 8.06 -2.30 -10.09
C GLN A 100 8.26 -2.41 -8.58
N ARG A 101 8.56 -1.32 -7.87
CA ARG A 101 8.71 -1.29 -6.40
C ARG A 101 7.41 -1.64 -5.68
N SER A 102 6.24 -1.31 -6.23
CA SER A 102 4.94 -1.75 -5.66
C SER A 102 4.77 -3.28 -5.61
N LEU A 103 5.51 -4.00 -6.46
CA LEU A 103 5.46 -5.45 -6.56
C LEU A 103 6.66 -6.12 -5.88
N PHE A 104 7.86 -5.60 -6.13
CA PHE A 104 9.13 -6.17 -5.67
C PHE A 104 9.83 -5.28 -4.66
N GLY A 105 10.00 -5.80 -3.44
CA GLY A 105 10.66 -5.09 -2.35
C GLY A 105 10.40 -5.73 -0.99
N ASP A 106 10.80 -5.01 0.04
CA ASP A 106 10.52 -5.30 1.44
C ASP A 106 9.73 -4.12 2.02
N ALA A 107 8.48 -4.37 2.42
CA ALA A 107 7.56 -3.34 2.89
C ALA A 107 8.09 -2.65 4.16
N ASN A 108 8.89 -3.34 4.97
CA ASN A 108 9.53 -2.74 6.13
C ASN A 108 10.54 -1.67 5.70
N ILE A 109 11.39 -2.00 4.73
CA ILE A 109 12.39 -1.08 4.17
C ILE A 109 11.70 0.10 3.48
N ASP A 110 10.66 -0.17 2.70
CA ASP A 110 9.92 0.87 1.99
C ASP A 110 9.26 1.84 2.97
N VAL A 111 8.61 1.34 4.03
CA VAL A 111 8.02 2.17 5.08
C VAL A 111 9.08 3.02 5.78
N ASP A 112 10.24 2.45 6.11
CA ASP A 112 11.33 3.19 6.78
C ASP A 112 11.92 4.27 5.87
N GLN A 113 12.12 3.96 4.59
CA GLN A 113 12.59 4.92 3.59
C GLN A 113 11.59 6.08 3.45
N ILE A 114 10.30 5.79 3.30
CA ILE A 114 9.27 6.82 3.16
C ILE A 114 9.12 7.64 4.45
N CYS A 115 9.22 7.02 5.63
CA CYS A 115 9.26 7.76 6.90
C CYS A 115 10.35 8.84 6.91
N GLN A 116 11.57 8.49 6.46
CA GLN A 116 12.68 9.44 6.37
C GLN A 116 12.44 10.49 5.28
N THR A 117 11.93 10.10 4.12
CA THR A 117 11.59 11.03 3.03
C THR A 117 10.59 12.06 3.50
N LEU A 118 9.45 11.64 4.07
CA LEU A 118 8.38 12.54 4.50
C LEU A 118 8.83 13.48 5.63
N ALA A 119 9.66 12.99 6.56
CA ALA A 119 10.21 13.82 7.63
C ALA A 119 11.12 14.97 7.13
N ASN A 120 11.66 14.86 5.91
CA ASN A 120 12.54 15.87 5.31
C ASN A 120 11.80 16.85 4.39
N ILE A 121 10.49 16.68 4.17
CA ILE A 121 9.69 17.59 3.35
C ILE A 121 9.20 18.73 4.24
N THR A 122 9.62 19.97 3.93
CA THR A 122 9.37 21.14 4.78
C THR A 122 7.87 21.44 4.89
N GLU A 123 7.13 21.26 3.80
CA GLU A 123 5.69 21.46 3.70
C GLU A 123 4.91 20.53 4.63
N LEU A 124 5.48 19.36 4.99
CA LEU A 124 4.84 18.36 5.85
C LEU A 124 5.19 18.52 7.34
N SER A 125 6.06 19.48 7.70
CA SER A 125 6.60 19.65 9.06
C SER A 125 5.55 19.97 10.13
N HIS A 126 4.42 20.55 9.74
CA HIS A 126 3.27 20.83 10.61
C HIS A 126 2.17 19.77 10.54
N GLY A 127 2.46 18.64 9.90
CA GLY A 127 1.56 17.51 9.72
C GLY A 127 0.77 17.55 8.41
N PHE A 128 0.15 16.42 8.07
CA PHE A 128 -0.54 16.22 6.80
C PHE A 128 -1.68 15.21 6.89
N ASN A 129 -2.52 15.19 5.86
CA ASN A 129 -3.51 14.13 5.61
C ASN A 129 -2.92 13.06 4.68
N ALA A 130 -3.24 11.80 4.92
CA ALA A 130 -2.74 10.68 4.15
C ALA A 130 -3.87 9.96 3.41
N ILE A 131 -3.65 9.63 2.14
CA ILE A 131 -4.58 8.87 1.30
C ILE A 131 -3.87 7.65 0.74
N GLY A 132 -4.38 6.46 1.04
CA GLY A 132 -3.85 5.20 0.55
C GLY A 132 -4.81 4.51 -0.40
N PHE A 133 -4.34 4.14 -1.59
CA PHE A 133 -5.11 3.34 -2.54
C PHE A 133 -4.69 1.88 -2.48
N SER A 134 -5.65 0.97 -2.27
CA SER A 134 -5.41 -0.48 -2.24
C SER A 134 -4.25 -0.84 -1.29
N GLN A 135 -3.19 -1.48 -1.78
CA GLN A 135 -1.97 -1.77 -1.02
C GLN A 135 -1.40 -0.56 -0.27
N GLY A 136 -1.42 0.64 -0.87
CA GLY A 136 -0.85 1.86 -0.29
C GLY A 136 -1.47 2.26 1.06
N GLY A 137 -2.74 1.94 1.32
CA GLY A 137 -3.35 2.20 2.63
C GLY A 137 -2.85 1.29 3.74
N VAL A 138 -2.49 0.05 3.42
CA VAL A 138 -1.86 -0.86 4.41
C VAL A 138 -0.44 -0.40 4.72
N LEU A 139 0.31 0.06 3.71
CA LEU A 139 1.64 0.61 3.88
C LEU A 139 1.62 1.92 4.69
N LEU A 140 0.70 2.84 4.39
CA LEU A 140 0.50 4.07 5.17
C LEU A 140 0.13 3.80 6.63
N ARG A 141 -0.73 2.81 6.89
CA ARG A 141 -1.02 2.40 8.27
C ARG A 141 0.23 1.93 8.99
N GLY A 142 1.01 1.03 8.38
CA GLY A 142 2.28 0.56 8.95
C GLY A 142 3.28 1.70 9.17
N LEU A 143 3.33 2.67 8.26
CA LEU A 143 4.14 3.87 8.38
C LEU A 143 3.72 4.73 9.59
N ILE A 144 2.42 4.97 9.80
CA ILE A 144 1.93 5.72 10.96
C ILE A 144 2.25 4.99 12.26
N GLU A 145 2.11 3.66 12.29
CA GLU A 145 2.39 2.87 13.50
C GLU A 145 3.88 2.89 13.87
N ARG A 146 4.77 2.91 12.88
CA ARG A 146 6.24 2.78 13.08
C ARG A 146 7.00 4.09 13.13
N CYS A 147 6.54 5.11 12.41
CA CYS A 147 7.25 6.38 12.24
C CYS A 147 6.76 7.44 13.23
N SER A 148 7.54 7.71 14.28
CA SER A 148 7.22 8.77 15.26
C SER A 148 7.61 10.19 14.82
N ASN A 149 8.35 10.33 13.72
CA ASN A 149 8.97 11.59 13.30
C ASN A 149 8.10 12.40 12.33
N ILE A 150 6.91 11.91 12.02
CA ILE A 150 5.93 12.57 11.15
C ILE A 150 4.61 12.73 11.92
N THR A 151 3.84 13.75 11.55
CA THR A 151 2.51 13.98 12.13
C THR A 151 1.45 13.74 11.06
N VAL A 152 0.66 12.68 11.22
CA VAL A 152 -0.48 12.39 10.32
C VAL A 152 -1.77 12.75 11.05
N HIS A 153 -2.60 13.60 10.44
CA HIS A 153 -3.86 14.04 11.02
C HIS A 153 -5.01 13.09 10.68
N ASN A 154 -5.17 12.77 9.40
CA ASN A 154 -6.22 11.89 8.91
C ASN A 154 -5.62 10.83 7.99
N LEU A 155 -6.11 9.59 8.07
CA LEU A 155 -5.80 8.52 7.13
C LEU A 155 -7.10 8.10 6.42
N ILE A 156 -7.12 8.23 5.10
CA ILE A 156 -8.22 7.76 4.24
C ILE A 156 -7.70 6.63 3.38
N THR A 157 -8.41 5.50 3.34
CA THR A 157 -7.97 4.32 2.60
C THR A 157 -9.06 3.82 1.65
N PHE A 158 -8.71 3.64 0.38
CA PHE A 158 -9.62 3.19 -0.67
C PHE A 158 -9.34 1.73 -1.03
N GLY A 159 -10.20 0.81 -0.58
CA GLY A 159 -10.09 -0.62 -0.93
C GLY A 159 -8.86 -1.32 -0.35
N SER A 160 -8.31 -0.82 0.76
CA SER A 160 -7.07 -1.32 1.34
C SER A 160 -7.26 -2.61 2.15
N PRO A 161 -6.47 -3.68 1.89
CA PRO A 161 -6.60 -4.95 2.60
C PRO A 161 -5.93 -4.90 3.98
N HIS A 162 -6.48 -4.16 4.94
CA HIS A 162 -5.87 -4.00 6.27
C HIS A 162 -5.73 -5.31 7.07
N LEU A 163 -6.54 -6.32 6.76
CA LEU A 163 -6.44 -7.68 7.29
C LEU A 163 -5.80 -8.66 6.29
N GLY A 164 -5.15 -8.15 5.26
CA GLY A 164 -4.47 -8.93 4.22
C GLY A 164 -5.40 -9.52 3.18
N VAL A 165 -4.81 -10.30 2.29
CA VAL A 165 -5.49 -11.06 1.23
C VAL A 165 -5.15 -12.55 1.36
N SER A 166 -6.12 -13.42 1.11
CA SER A 166 -5.96 -14.88 1.23
C SER A 166 -5.90 -15.61 -0.11
N GLU A 167 -6.16 -14.90 -1.21
CA GLU A 167 -6.27 -15.46 -2.55
C GLU A 167 -5.17 -14.96 -3.48
N LEU A 168 -4.56 -15.92 -4.18
CA LEU A 168 -3.88 -15.70 -5.46
C LEU A 168 -4.97 -15.69 -6.56
N PRO A 169 -4.69 -15.27 -7.81
CA PRO A 169 -5.72 -14.83 -8.76
C PRO A 169 -6.80 -15.89 -8.95
N MET A 170 -8.06 -15.45 -8.98
CA MET A 170 -9.21 -16.36 -9.00
C MET A 170 -9.15 -17.30 -10.21
N CYS A 171 -9.05 -18.61 -9.94
CA CYS A 171 -9.11 -19.64 -10.95
C CYS A 171 -10.58 -19.95 -11.30
N LYS A 172 -10.88 -20.20 -12.58
CA LYS A 172 -12.21 -20.66 -13.00
C LYS A 172 -12.57 -21.96 -12.24
N PRO A 173 -13.85 -22.22 -11.90
CA PRO A 173 -14.24 -23.35 -11.07
C PRO A 173 -13.73 -24.73 -11.52
N ARG A 174 -13.54 -24.94 -12.83
CA ARG A 174 -13.05 -26.19 -13.44
C ARG A 174 -11.58 -26.16 -13.87
N ASP A 175 -10.85 -25.08 -13.58
CA ASP A 175 -9.44 -24.95 -13.91
C ASP A 175 -8.56 -25.57 -12.80
N TRP A 176 -8.45 -26.89 -12.84
CA TRP A 176 -7.68 -27.68 -11.88
C TRP A 176 -6.18 -27.40 -11.94
N LEU A 177 -5.66 -27.01 -13.11
CA LEU A 177 -4.26 -26.66 -13.29
C LEU A 177 -3.94 -25.31 -12.61
N CYS A 178 -4.78 -24.30 -12.80
CA CYS A 178 -4.67 -23.02 -12.10
C CYS A 178 -4.78 -23.20 -10.58
N LYS A 179 -5.73 -24.02 -10.10
CA LYS A 179 -5.87 -24.32 -8.66
C LYS A 179 -4.63 -25.02 -8.10
N ALA A 180 -4.08 -26.00 -8.81
CA ALA A 180 -2.86 -26.68 -8.41
C ALA A 180 -1.67 -25.72 -8.35
N ARG A 181 -1.50 -24.86 -9.36
CA ARG A 181 -0.49 -23.79 -9.38
C ARG A 181 -0.64 -22.86 -8.16
N ASN A 182 -1.84 -22.31 -7.94
CA ASN A 182 -2.10 -21.42 -6.81
C ASN A 182 -1.81 -22.11 -5.47
N ASN A 183 -2.14 -23.40 -5.32
CA ASN A 183 -1.82 -24.15 -4.09
C ASN A 183 -0.31 -24.32 -3.86
N VAL A 184 0.47 -24.55 -4.91
CA VAL A 184 1.94 -24.61 -4.82
C VAL A 184 2.50 -23.25 -4.43
N LEU A 185 2.04 -22.20 -5.11
CA LEU A 185 2.44 -20.81 -4.86
C LEU A 185 2.09 -20.36 -3.43
N LYS A 186 0.88 -20.67 -2.92
CA LYS A 186 0.49 -20.35 -1.54
C LYS A 186 1.43 -20.96 -0.50
N ARG A 187 1.88 -22.21 -0.70
CA ARG A 187 2.85 -22.85 0.22
C ARG A 187 4.22 -22.17 0.21
N GLN A 188 4.55 -21.52 -0.89
CA GLN A 188 5.83 -20.86 -1.08
C GLN A 188 5.83 -19.40 -0.60
N VAL A 189 4.66 -18.85 -0.28
CA VAL A 189 4.54 -17.47 0.20
C VAL A 189 5.33 -17.21 1.49
N TRP A 190 5.50 -18.24 2.33
CA TRP A 190 6.20 -18.15 3.62
C TRP A 190 7.71 -18.37 3.53
N LEU A 191 8.27 -18.56 2.33
CA LEU A 191 9.72 -18.59 2.17
C LEU A 191 10.28 -17.21 2.49
N ASP A 192 11.30 -17.15 3.35
CA ASP A 192 11.95 -15.90 3.78
C ASP A 192 12.32 -15.00 2.60
N LYS A 193 12.86 -15.58 1.51
CA LYS A 193 13.22 -14.81 0.31
C LYS A 193 12.00 -14.24 -0.41
N VAL A 194 10.84 -14.90 -0.38
CA VAL A 194 9.58 -14.34 -0.93
C VAL A 194 9.09 -13.22 -0.03
N GLN A 195 9.03 -13.45 1.29
CA GLN A 195 8.62 -12.45 2.28
C GLN A 195 9.53 -11.21 2.33
N LYS A 196 10.75 -11.27 1.79
CA LYS A 196 11.66 -10.10 1.68
C LYS A 196 11.68 -9.43 0.31
N ASN A 197 11.04 -10.01 -0.71
CA ASN A 197 11.17 -9.53 -2.09
C ASN A 197 9.85 -9.37 -2.84
N VAL A 198 8.72 -9.83 -2.29
CA VAL A 198 7.40 -9.68 -2.92
C VAL A 198 6.48 -8.95 -1.95
N ILE A 199 6.14 -7.70 -2.24
CA ILE A 199 5.34 -6.85 -1.33
C ILE A 199 3.96 -7.48 -1.07
N PRO A 200 3.22 -7.98 -2.08
CA PRO A 200 1.93 -8.64 -1.83
C PRO A 200 1.99 -9.89 -0.95
N ALA A 201 3.11 -10.62 -0.93
CA ALA A 201 3.29 -11.77 -0.05
C ALA A 201 3.35 -11.35 1.43
N GLN A 202 3.81 -10.13 1.72
CA GLN A 202 4.05 -9.64 3.08
C GLN A 202 2.77 -9.25 3.81
N TYR A 203 1.69 -8.99 3.07
CA TYR A 203 0.33 -8.88 3.59
C TYR A 203 -0.61 -10.00 3.11
N PHE A 204 -0.05 -11.12 2.68
CA PHE A 204 -0.81 -12.34 2.49
C PHE A 204 -1.21 -12.90 3.87
N ARG A 205 -2.47 -13.32 4.00
CA ARG A 205 -3.04 -13.91 5.21
C ARG A 205 -4.00 -15.01 4.83
N ASP A 206 -3.57 -16.26 5.04
CA ASP A 206 -4.42 -17.44 4.83
C ASP A 206 -4.88 -17.99 6.19
N PRO A 207 -6.19 -17.92 6.52
CA PRO A 207 -6.72 -18.48 7.76
C PRO A 207 -6.45 -19.99 7.92
N LEU A 208 -6.30 -20.73 6.82
CA LEU A 208 -5.97 -22.17 6.86
C LEU A 208 -4.50 -22.43 7.18
N GLN A 209 -3.66 -21.39 7.12
CA GLN A 209 -2.22 -21.44 7.42
C GLN A 209 -1.85 -20.41 8.50
N TYR A 210 -2.76 -20.17 9.47
CA TYR A 210 -2.61 -19.09 10.44
C TYR A 210 -1.31 -19.16 11.26
N GLU A 211 -0.88 -20.35 11.68
CA GLU A 211 0.40 -20.54 12.38
C GLU A 211 1.62 -20.15 11.51
N GLN A 212 1.56 -20.45 10.21
CA GLN A 212 2.61 -20.03 9.27
C GLN A 212 2.57 -18.53 9.06
N TYR A 213 1.38 -17.94 8.96
CA TYR A 213 1.20 -16.49 8.88
C TYR A 213 1.81 -15.78 10.09
N LEU A 214 1.46 -16.17 11.32
CA LEU A 214 2.02 -15.60 12.53
C LEU A 214 3.54 -15.73 12.57
N LYS A 215 4.07 -16.88 12.16
CA LYS A 215 5.51 -17.15 12.20
C LYS A 215 6.33 -16.45 11.12
N TYR A 216 5.80 -16.33 9.90
CA TYR A 216 6.58 -15.96 8.71
C TYR A 216 6.14 -14.67 8.01
N SER A 217 4.99 -14.07 8.34
CA SER A 217 4.61 -12.78 7.73
C SER A 217 5.57 -11.67 8.16
N HIS A 218 6.31 -11.08 7.23
CA HIS A 218 7.32 -10.06 7.56
C HIS A 218 6.73 -8.67 7.84
N PHE A 219 5.47 -8.44 7.47
CA PHE A 219 4.87 -7.11 7.59
C PHE A 219 3.52 -7.18 8.31
N LEU A 220 2.51 -7.83 7.73
CA LEU A 220 1.13 -7.72 8.22
C LEU A 220 0.92 -8.25 9.65
N ALA A 221 1.51 -9.40 9.99
CA ALA A 221 1.39 -9.93 11.36
C ALA A 221 2.08 -9.03 12.40
N ASP A 222 3.09 -8.26 11.99
CA ASP A 222 3.79 -7.30 12.84
C ASP A 222 2.92 -6.05 13.06
N ILE A 223 2.52 -5.37 11.98
CA ILE A 223 1.71 -4.14 12.06
C ILE A 223 0.30 -4.41 12.62
N ASN A 224 -0.16 -5.66 12.66
CA ASN A 224 -1.41 -6.02 13.35
C ASN A 224 -1.23 -6.37 14.83
N ASN A 225 0.00 -6.42 15.35
CA ASN A 225 0.29 -6.91 16.71
C ASN A 225 -0.36 -8.27 16.99
N GLU A 226 -0.34 -9.18 16.00
CA GLU A 226 -0.99 -10.49 16.07
C GLU A 226 -0.13 -11.57 16.75
N ARG A 227 1.15 -11.28 17.00
CA ARG A 227 2.06 -12.16 17.74
C ARG A 227 1.89 -11.97 19.25
N ASP A 228 2.45 -12.90 20.02
CA ASP A 228 2.47 -12.85 21.49
C ASP A 228 3.18 -11.58 21.99
N GLU A 229 4.34 -11.28 21.39
CA GLU A 229 5.04 -10.01 21.60
C GLU A 229 4.36 -8.90 20.80
N LYS A 230 3.94 -7.85 21.51
CA LYS A 230 3.21 -6.70 20.94
C LYS A 230 4.02 -5.43 21.13
N ASN A 231 4.06 -4.61 20.09
CA ASN A 231 4.64 -3.29 20.16
C ASN A 231 3.58 -2.26 20.58
N ALA A 232 3.69 -1.77 21.81
CA ALA A 232 2.76 -0.78 22.37
C ALA A 232 2.82 0.57 21.64
N THR A 233 3.96 0.92 21.03
CA THR A 233 4.12 2.19 20.32
C THR A 233 3.26 2.26 19.07
N TYR A 234 2.96 1.12 18.42
CA TYR A 234 2.09 1.09 17.24
C TYR A 234 0.70 1.63 17.56
N LYS A 235 0.13 1.14 18.67
CA LYS A 235 -1.17 1.63 19.17
C LYS A 235 -1.08 3.09 19.58
N GLU A 236 -0.02 3.48 20.30
CA GLU A 236 0.17 4.86 20.73
C GLU A 236 0.20 5.81 19.54
N ASN A 237 1.03 5.52 18.53
CA ASN A 237 1.19 6.33 17.35
C ASN A 237 -0.09 6.39 16.52
N PHE A 238 -0.72 5.24 16.24
CA PHE A 238 -1.95 5.21 15.47
C PHE A 238 -3.12 5.90 16.20
N SER A 239 -3.11 5.94 17.54
CA SER A 239 -4.15 6.65 18.31
C SER A 239 -4.05 8.18 18.26
N LYS A 240 -2.95 8.74 17.72
CA LYS A 240 -2.75 10.18 17.57
C LYS A 240 -3.52 10.78 16.38
N ILE A 241 -3.90 9.96 15.40
CA ILE A 241 -4.66 10.42 14.25
C ILE A 241 -6.12 10.68 14.66
N ASN A 242 -6.80 11.55 13.92
CA ASN A 242 -8.21 11.86 14.14
C ASN A 242 -9.10 10.66 13.81
N LYS A 243 -10.27 10.64 14.46
CA LYS A 243 -11.38 9.76 14.09
C LYS A 243 -12.26 10.50 13.10
N LEU A 244 -12.35 9.97 11.88
CA LEU A 244 -13.25 10.45 10.82
C LEU A 244 -14.67 9.91 11.00
#